data_AF-A0A319CHS5-F1
#
_entry.id   AF-A0A319CHS5-F1
#
_cell.length_a   1.000
_cell.length_b   1.000
_cell.length_c   1.000
_cell.angle_alpha   90.00
_cell.angle_beta   90.00
_cell.angle_gamma   90.00
#
_symmetry.space_group_name_H-M   'P 1'
#
loop_
_entity.id
_entity.type
_entity.pdbx_description
1 polymer ?
#
loop_
_entity_poly.entity_id
_entity_poly.type
_entity_poly.pdbx_seq_one_letter_code
_entity_poly.pdbx_strand_id
1 'polypeptide(L)'
;MAASTPHEIYLPTEIVVQIMSYVSNTPDKADRRQATLYACCLVSRQWYSAAIPYLYEKPILRFGSSFTRFAATISPPLHVARKNKLKLGSYVRRLDLSGLVHHSSPSLTARLLGKVKENLVVFSAPRVSFAINSLPALSKCTKLQSLDLSLVGDSFPFLEFKRALSHLTKLTTLRLPRTHHLTPPPPSTAPSTATSAIPWPPRLQNLQLTGDFTANPALARYFSWPAALTSLILKDCKDLDDSPLTTLLLSDPTLPAATLRRLKIDPSNRLPLTFVNRLPLTLPDLDYLSVPGDAVDFTFFETLDERAQLLRQPVAWRTLELDRPCSDDTAASLMYFTPGTLVHALQNGLAHVRAVGISEAWELKGEEVDEIDAVLRSRFSKKKKQQQQQQQQNSQIGVGGIPSPPTSVDEEEAVDDDDDADDDDDDDDIGVYYL
;
A
#
# COMPACT_ATOMS: atom_id res chain seq x y z
N MET A 1 -8.80 57.04 -37.42
CA MET A 1 -8.37 56.32 -36.19
C MET A 1 -8.20 54.86 -36.55
N ALA A 2 -6.96 54.41 -36.77
CA ALA A 2 -6.66 53.01 -37.07
C ALA A 2 -6.66 52.22 -35.75
N ALA A 3 -7.51 51.20 -35.66
CA ALA A 3 -7.56 50.31 -34.51
C ALA A 3 -6.23 49.55 -34.41
N SER A 4 -5.50 49.75 -33.30
CA SER A 4 -4.32 48.94 -32.97
C SER A 4 -4.77 47.49 -32.84
N THR A 5 -4.27 46.61 -33.71
CA THR A 5 -4.46 45.18 -33.56
C THR A 5 -3.81 44.74 -32.25
N PRO A 6 -4.53 44.05 -31.35
CA PRO A 6 -3.95 43.58 -30.09
C PRO A 6 -2.77 42.67 -30.42
N HIS A 7 -1.57 43.04 -29.96
CA HIS A 7 -0.39 42.19 -30.09
C HIS A 7 -0.62 40.93 -29.25
N GLU A 8 -0.69 39.78 -29.91
CA GLU A 8 -0.72 38.48 -29.24
C GLU A 8 0.57 38.33 -28.43
N ILE A 9 0.44 38.25 -27.11
CA ILE A 9 1.58 38.02 -26.21
C ILE A 9 1.96 36.55 -26.31
N TYR A 10 3.03 36.26 -27.05
CA TYR A 10 3.59 34.91 -27.13
C TYR A 10 4.42 34.61 -25.89
N LEU A 11 3.94 33.68 -25.06
CA LEU A 11 4.73 33.15 -23.95
C LEU A 11 5.76 32.14 -24.48
N PRO A 12 6.97 32.08 -23.88
CA PRO A 12 7.90 30.99 -24.14
C PRO A 12 7.27 29.62 -23.82
N THR A 13 7.67 28.59 -24.57
CA THR A 13 7.06 27.25 -24.46
C THR A 13 7.28 26.64 -23.08
N GLU A 14 8.41 26.94 -22.46
CA GLU A 14 8.79 26.52 -21.12
C GLU A 14 7.78 27.02 -20.08
N ILE A 15 7.34 28.28 -20.21
CA ILE A 15 6.34 28.88 -19.34
C ILE A 15 4.99 28.19 -19.54
N VAL A 16 4.60 27.92 -20.79
CA VAL A 16 3.35 27.19 -21.07
C VAL A 16 3.41 25.78 -20.47
N VAL A 17 4.55 25.08 -20.57
CA VAL A 17 4.76 23.76 -19.96
C VAL A 17 4.68 23.82 -18.43
N GLN A 18 5.24 24.86 -17.81
CA GLN A 18 5.15 25.07 -16.36
C GLN A 18 3.72 25.35 -15.90
N ILE A 19 2.96 26.14 -16.67
CA ILE A 19 1.52 26.35 -16.43
C ILE A 19 0.79 25.00 -16.53
N MET A 20 1.05 24.20 -17.57
CA MET A 20 0.43 22.88 -17.71
C MET A 20 0.79 21.94 -16.56
N SER A 21 2.04 21.97 -16.09
CA SER A 21 2.48 21.19 -14.93
C SER A 21 1.68 21.59 -13.68
N TYR A 22 1.53 22.89 -13.43
CA TYR A 22 0.70 23.40 -12.32
C TYR A 22 -0.75 22.92 -12.44
N VAL A 23 -1.39 23.14 -13.61
CA VAL A 23 -2.77 22.70 -13.88
C VAL A 23 -2.95 21.19 -13.72
N SER A 24 -1.94 20.40 -14.08
CA SER A 24 -1.98 18.94 -13.95
C SER A 24 -1.87 18.45 -12.49
N ASN A 25 -1.18 19.24 -11.65
CA ASN A 25 -0.90 18.93 -10.25
C ASN A 25 -1.92 19.53 -9.28
N THR A 26 -2.81 20.42 -9.74
CA THR A 26 -3.88 20.98 -8.90
C THR A 26 -4.72 19.86 -8.30
N PRO A 27 -5.02 19.89 -6.98
CA PRO A 27 -5.82 18.87 -6.28
C PRO A 27 -7.31 18.86 -6.69
N ASP A 28 -7.67 19.56 -7.77
CA ASP A 28 -9.01 19.61 -8.32
C ASP A 28 -9.53 18.21 -8.69
N LYS A 29 -10.87 18.07 -8.64
CA LYS A 29 -11.57 16.86 -9.10
C LYS A 29 -11.04 16.46 -10.47
N ALA A 30 -10.70 15.17 -10.64
CA ALA A 30 -10.06 14.66 -11.85
C ALA A 30 -10.80 15.05 -13.15
N ASP A 31 -12.12 15.12 -13.10
CA ASP A 31 -12.97 15.51 -14.24
C ASP A 31 -12.71 16.96 -14.69
N ARG A 32 -12.50 17.89 -13.75
CA ARG A 32 -12.13 19.29 -14.06
C ARG A 32 -10.74 19.35 -14.68
N ARG A 33 -9.76 18.64 -14.12
CA ARG A 33 -8.40 18.56 -14.67
C ARG A 33 -8.42 18.12 -16.14
N GLN A 34 -9.15 17.05 -16.46
CA GLN A 34 -9.26 16.53 -17.83
C GLN A 34 -9.91 17.55 -18.78
N ALA A 35 -10.98 18.21 -18.34
CA ALA A 35 -11.68 19.24 -19.13
C ALA A 35 -10.78 20.46 -19.40
N THR A 36 -10.06 20.94 -18.39
CA THR A 36 -9.13 22.08 -18.53
C THR A 36 -7.99 21.76 -19.48
N LEU A 37 -7.32 20.62 -19.32
CA LEU A 37 -6.23 20.20 -20.21
C LEU A 37 -6.72 20.00 -21.66
N TYR A 38 -7.95 19.50 -21.84
CA TYR A 38 -8.57 19.39 -23.15
C TYR A 38 -8.82 20.78 -23.76
N ALA A 39 -9.36 21.73 -23.00
CA ALA A 39 -9.56 23.10 -23.46
C ALA A 39 -8.23 23.77 -23.85
N CYS A 40 -7.17 23.57 -23.06
CA CYS A 40 -5.81 24.05 -23.40
C CYS A 40 -5.33 23.50 -24.75
N CYS A 41 -5.62 22.24 -25.07
CA CYS A 41 -5.26 21.65 -26.36
C CYS A 41 -5.94 22.32 -27.57
N LEU A 42 -7.03 23.07 -27.34
CA LEU A 42 -7.81 23.74 -28.40
C LEU A 42 -7.39 25.20 -28.63
N VAL A 43 -6.47 25.75 -27.82
CA VAL A 43 -6.06 27.16 -27.91
C VAL A 43 -5.17 27.41 -29.12
N SER A 44 -4.02 26.74 -29.19
CA SER A 44 -3.05 26.88 -30.28
C SER A 44 -2.13 25.66 -30.39
N ARG A 45 -1.28 25.60 -31.42
CA ARG A 45 -0.31 24.49 -31.60
C ARG A 45 0.70 24.38 -30.45
N GLN A 46 1.13 25.50 -29.88
CA GLN A 46 2.06 25.52 -28.76
C GLN A 46 1.39 24.92 -27.51
N TRP A 47 0.17 25.38 -27.21
CA TRP A 47 -0.62 24.88 -26.09
C TRP A 47 -0.99 23.41 -26.25
N TYR A 48 -1.34 22.99 -27.47
CA TYR A 48 -1.53 21.57 -27.78
C TYR A 48 -0.28 20.74 -27.46
N SER A 49 0.89 21.17 -27.93
CA SER A 49 2.14 20.43 -27.75
C SER A 49 2.54 20.33 -26.27
N ALA A 50 2.28 21.39 -25.49
CA ALA A 50 2.54 21.43 -24.06
C ALA A 50 1.52 20.63 -23.23
N ALA A 51 0.23 20.67 -23.59
CA ALA A 51 -0.85 20.09 -22.81
C ALA A 51 -1.10 18.60 -23.11
N ILE A 52 -0.84 18.15 -24.34
CA ILE A 52 -1.15 16.78 -24.77
C ILE A 52 -0.49 15.68 -23.91
N PRO A 53 0.75 15.81 -23.41
CA PRO A 53 1.35 14.77 -22.56
C PRO A 53 0.59 14.63 -21.24
N TYR A 54 0.23 15.75 -20.60
CA TYR A 54 -0.53 15.77 -19.33
C TYR A 54 -1.95 15.26 -19.51
N LEU A 55 -2.60 15.58 -20.65
CA LEU A 55 -3.96 15.11 -20.96
C LEU A 55 -4.04 13.58 -21.04
N TYR A 56 -3.00 12.94 -21.62
CA TYR A 56 -2.93 11.49 -21.80
C TYR A 56 -2.21 10.76 -20.66
N GLU A 57 -1.62 11.46 -19.69
CA GLU A 57 -0.89 10.84 -18.58
C GLU A 57 -1.76 9.94 -17.71
N LYS A 58 -2.97 10.40 -17.38
CA LYS A 58 -3.98 9.71 -16.56
C LYS A 58 -5.38 9.90 -17.17
N PRO A 59 -5.72 9.21 -18.27
CA PRO A 59 -7.01 9.33 -18.92
C PRO A 59 -8.14 8.83 -18.01
N ILE A 60 -9.29 9.51 -18.04
CA ILE A 60 -10.47 9.12 -17.27
C ILE A 60 -11.37 8.28 -18.18
N LEU A 61 -11.45 6.98 -17.89
CA LEU A 61 -12.12 5.98 -18.72
C LEU A 61 -13.32 5.34 -18.01
N ARG A 62 -14.07 6.13 -17.24
CA ARG A 62 -15.23 5.66 -16.44
C ARG A 62 -16.37 5.13 -17.30
N PHE A 63 -16.53 5.64 -18.51
CA PHE A 63 -17.64 5.31 -19.39
C PHE A 63 -17.17 4.58 -20.65
N GLY A 64 -17.97 3.64 -21.12
CA GLY A 64 -17.70 2.89 -22.35
C GLY A 64 -17.40 3.77 -23.55
N SER A 65 -18.16 4.84 -23.74
CA SER A 65 -17.98 5.80 -24.85
C SER A 65 -16.60 6.49 -24.81
N SER A 66 -16.15 6.89 -23.62
CA SER A 66 -14.83 7.49 -23.40
C SER A 66 -13.71 6.49 -23.68
N PHE A 67 -13.88 5.23 -23.23
CA PHE A 67 -12.94 4.15 -23.52
C PHE A 67 -12.85 3.87 -25.03
N THR A 68 -13.97 3.77 -25.73
CA THR A 68 -13.98 3.49 -27.19
C THR A 68 -13.22 4.56 -27.96
N ARG A 69 -13.44 5.85 -27.64
CA ARG A 69 -12.72 6.97 -28.28
C ARG A 69 -11.23 6.91 -27.97
N PHE A 70 -10.87 6.66 -26.71
CA PHE A 70 -9.47 6.52 -26.30
C PHE A 70 -8.78 5.34 -27.00
N ALA A 71 -9.40 4.16 -26.98
CA ALA A 71 -8.88 2.95 -27.60
C ALA A 71 -8.73 3.10 -29.12
N ALA A 72 -9.70 3.73 -29.80
CA ALA A 72 -9.60 4.04 -31.22
C ALA A 72 -8.44 5.01 -31.54
N THR A 73 -8.13 5.94 -30.63
CA THR A 73 -7.05 6.92 -30.79
C THR A 73 -5.67 6.30 -30.55
N ILE A 74 -5.51 5.52 -29.47
CA ILE A 74 -4.22 4.94 -29.06
C ILE A 74 -3.90 3.64 -29.80
N SER A 75 -4.91 2.78 -29.97
CA SER A 75 -4.79 1.48 -30.62
C SER A 75 -5.83 1.35 -31.75
N PRO A 76 -5.74 2.21 -32.79
CA PRO A 76 -6.65 2.15 -33.94
C PRO A 76 -6.62 0.75 -34.60
N PRO A 77 -7.68 0.34 -35.30
CA PRO A 77 -7.71 -0.94 -36.03
C PRO A 77 -6.47 -1.15 -36.91
N LEU A 78 -6.02 -2.39 -37.10
CA LEU A 78 -4.73 -2.71 -37.74
C LEU A 78 -4.54 -2.06 -39.13
N HIS A 79 -5.63 -1.91 -39.89
CA HIS A 79 -5.60 -1.29 -41.21
C HIS A 79 -5.35 0.23 -41.16
N VAL A 80 -5.74 0.90 -40.07
CA VAL A 80 -5.51 2.34 -39.82
C VAL A 80 -4.20 2.57 -39.05
N ALA A 81 -3.83 1.65 -38.16
CA ALA A 81 -2.67 1.77 -37.27
C ALA A 81 -1.34 1.99 -37.98
N ARG A 82 -1.17 1.47 -39.20
CA ARG A 82 0.04 1.67 -40.01
C ARG A 82 0.28 3.12 -40.42
N LYS A 83 -0.75 3.97 -40.40
CA LYS A 83 -0.68 5.39 -40.78
C LYS A 83 -0.53 6.34 -39.59
N ASN A 84 -0.76 5.86 -38.37
CA ASN A 84 -0.69 6.70 -37.18
C ASN A 84 0.76 6.83 -36.69
N LYS A 85 1.38 7.97 -36.96
CA LYS A 85 2.74 8.32 -36.49
C LYS A 85 2.74 8.86 -35.05
N LEU A 86 1.59 9.29 -34.53
CA LEU A 86 1.50 9.90 -33.21
C LEU A 86 1.53 8.79 -32.14
N LYS A 87 2.64 8.71 -31.40
CA LYS A 87 2.83 7.76 -30.30
C LYS A 87 2.16 8.24 -29.01
N LEU A 88 0.88 8.62 -29.06
CA LEU A 88 0.16 9.13 -27.90
C LEU A 88 0.12 8.14 -26.73
N GLY A 89 0.16 6.84 -27.02
CA GLY A 89 0.24 5.78 -26.00
C GLY A 89 1.48 5.90 -25.11
N SER A 90 2.57 6.50 -25.60
CA SER A 90 3.78 6.73 -24.82
C SER A 90 3.59 7.78 -23.72
N TYR A 91 2.55 8.62 -23.77
CA TYR A 91 2.27 9.57 -22.68
C TYR A 91 1.53 8.93 -21.51
N VAL A 92 0.90 7.76 -21.72
CA VAL A 92 0.08 7.11 -20.69
C VAL A 92 0.96 6.53 -19.60
N ARG A 93 0.79 7.04 -18.37
CA ARG A 93 1.49 6.54 -17.18
C ARG A 93 0.57 5.79 -16.23
N ARG A 94 -0.70 6.18 -16.15
CA ARG A 94 -1.69 5.56 -15.26
C ARG A 94 -2.89 5.15 -16.09
N LEU A 95 -3.10 3.85 -16.23
CA LEU A 95 -4.22 3.29 -16.99
C LEU A 95 -5.12 2.48 -16.05
N ASP A 96 -6.29 3.03 -15.76
CA ASP A 96 -7.31 2.37 -14.96
C ASP A 96 -8.48 1.92 -15.84
N LEU A 97 -8.66 0.61 -15.95
CA LEU A 97 -9.74 -0.02 -16.69
C LEU A 97 -10.72 -0.76 -15.78
N SER A 98 -10.59 -0.64 -14.46
CA SER A 98 -11.38 -1.38 -13.47
C SER A 98 -12.90 -1.18 -13.62
N GLY A 99 -13.33 0.04 -13.98
CA GLY A 99 -14.73 0.39 -14.23
C GLY A 99 -15.32 -0.17 -15.53
N LEU A 100 -14.53 -0.83 -16.37
CA LEU A 100 -14.97 -1.33 -17.68
C LEU A 100 -15.32 -2.82 -17.60
N VAL A 101 -16.60 -3.13 -17.79
CA VAL A 101 -17.08 -4.52 -17.76
C VAL A 101 -17.15 -5.13 -19.17
N HIS A 102 -17.91 -4.54 -20.09
CA HIS A 102 -18.18 -5.13 -21.42
C HIS A 102 -17.65 -4.30 -22.62
N HIS A 103 -16.85 -3.28 -22.36
CA HIS A 103 -16.46 -2.31 -23.39
C HIS A 103 -15.10 -2.60 -24.04
N SER A 104 -14.39 -3.61 -23.56
CA SER A 104 -13.10 -4.06 -24.09
C SER A 104 -13.13 -5.55 -24.39
N SER A 105 -12.26 -5.99 -25.29
CA SER A 105 -12.00 -7.40 -25.57
C SER A 105 -10.57 -7.76 -25.18
N PRO A 106 -10.28 -9.04 -24.85
CA PRO A 106 -8.91 -9.46 -24.53
C PRO A 106 -7.88 -9.02 -25.58
N SER A 107 -8.22 -9.11 -26.86
CA SER A 107 -7.34 -8.69 -27.95
C SER A 107 -7.11 -7.17 -27.97
N LEU A 108 -8.14 -6.38 -27.65
CA LEU A 108 -8.00 -4.93 -27.56
C LEU A 108 -7.16 -4.52 -26.35
N THR A 109 -7.37 -5.13 -25.18
CA THR A 109 -6.58 -4.89 -23.97
C THR A 109 -5.11 -5.19 -24.19
N ALA A 110 -4.78 -6.36 -24.76
CA ALA A 110 -3.39 -6.73 -25.05
C ALA A 110 -2.72 -5.76 -26.03
N ARG A 111 -3.44 -5.33 -27.07
CA ARG A 111 -2.93 -4.33 -28.04
C ARG A 111 -2.74 -2.97 -27.40
N LEU A 112 -3.68 -2.53 -26.56
CA LEU A 112 -3.60 -1.28 -25.82
C LEU A 112 -2.38 -1.26 -24.90
N LEU A 113 -2.18 -2.32 -24.10
CA LEU A 113 -0.99 -2.51 -23.28
C LEU A 113 0.29 -2.43 -24.11
N GLY A 114 0.31 -3.08 -25.28
CA GLY A 114 1.44 -3.00 -26.20
C GLY A 114 1.76 -1.59 -26.72
N LYS A 115 0.79 -0.67 -26.70
CA LYS A 115 0.95 0.74 -27.09
C LYS A 115 1.33 1.67 -25.93
N VAL A 116 1.02 1.30 -24.70
CA VAL A 116 1.32 2.12 -23.49
C VAL A 116 2.53 1.61 -22.70
N LYS A 117 3.07 0.43 -23.04
CA LYS A 117 4.17 -0.25 -22.32
C LYS A 117 5.41 0.59 -22.00
N GLU A 118 5.72 1.62 -22.79
CA GLU A 118 6.97 2.39 -22.66
C GLU A 118 7.02 3.21 -21.37
N ASN A 119 5.87 3.72 -20.91
CA ASN A 119 5.79 4.65 -19.78
C ASN A 119 4.73 4.29 -18.74
N LEU A 120 4.06 3.13 -18.87
CA LEU A 120 3.05 2.68 -17.92
C LEU A 120 3.67 2.42 -16.54
N VAL A 121 3.16 3.12 -15.52
CA VAL A 121 3.57 3.05 -14.11
C VAL A 121 2.50 2.38 -13.25
N VAL A 122 1.23 2.68 -13.50
CA VAL A 122 0.09 2.09 -12.78
C VAL A 122 -0.88 1.48 -13.77
N PHE A 123 -1.26 0.22 -13.53
CA PHE A 123 -2.26 -0.47 -14.33
C PHE A 123 -3.28 -1.17 -13.44
N SER A 124 -4.57 -0.88 -13.68
CA SER A 124 -5.69 -1.61 -13.08
C SER A 124 -6.46 -2.33 -14.17
N ALA A 125 -6.50 -3.66 -14.08
CA ALA A 125 -7.12 -4.49 -15.10
C ALA A 125 -8.65 -4.47 -15.03
N PRO A 126 -9.34 -4.59 -16.18
CA PRO A 126 -10.77 -4.79 -16.25
C PRO A 126 -11.15 -6.21 -15.83
N ARG A 127 -12.41 -6.42 -15.41
CA ARG A 127 -12.90 -7.72 -14.94
C ARG A 127 -12.88 -8.84 -15.99
N VAL A 128 -13.30 -8.56 -17.23
CA VAL A 128 -13.63 -9.60 -18.25
C VAL A 128 -12.69 -9.58 -19.47
N SER A 129 -11.77 -8.62 -19.56
CA SER A 129 -10.98 -8.43 -20.79
C SER A 129 -9.47 -8.44 -20.56
N PHE A 130 -9.02 -8.88 -19.38
CA PHE A 130 -7.63 -9.17 -19.12
C PHE A 130 -7.44 -10.68 -19.05
N ALA A 131 -6.74 -11.23 -20.04
CA ALA A 131 -6.52 -12.66 -20.17
C ALA A 131 -5.03 -12.97 -20.48
N ILE A 132 -4.71 -14.26 -20.63
CA ILE A 132 -3.35 -14.77 -20.88
C ILE A 132 -2.61 -14.06 -22.04
N ASN A 133 -3.36 -13.65 -23.08
CA ASN A 133 -2.83 -12.92 -24.23
C ASN A 133 -2.27 -11.53 -23.90
N SER A 134 -2.60 -10.97 -22.73
CA SER A 134 -2.12 -9.68 -22.24
C SER A 134 -0.77 -9.81 -21.53
N LEU A 135 -0.38 -11.00 -21.07
CA LEU A 135 0.88 -11.24 -20.36
C LEU A 135 2.12 -10.84 -21.17
N PRO A 136 2.24 -11.14 -22.49
CA PRO A 136 3.40 -10.73 -23.28
C PRO A 136 3.51 -9.22 -23.49
N ALA A 137 2.39 -8.49 -23.41
CA ALA A 137 2.41 -7.03 -23.45
C ALA A 137 2.78 -6.46 -22.08
N LEU A 138 2.22 -7.03 -21.00
CA LEU A 138 2.49 -6.67 -19.63
C LEU A 138 3.96 -6.86 -19.25
N SER A 139 4.58 -7.97 -19.66
CA SER A 139 6.01 -8.24 -19.39
C SER A 139 6.97 -7.21 -20.00
N LYS A 140 6.49 -6.42 -20.96
CA LYS A 140 7.26 -5.34 -21.60
C LYS A 140 7.06 -3.98 -20.92
N CYS A 141 6.18 -3.89 -19.92
CA CYS A 141 5.92 -2.66 -19.16
C CYS A 141 7.00 -2.45 -18.07
N THR A 142 8.25 -2.22 -18.47
CA THR A 142 9.41 -2.19 -17.55
C THR A 142 9.39 -1.05 -16.52
N LYS A 143 8.51 -0.06 -16.69
CA LYS A 143 8.30 1.04 -15.73
C LYS A 143 7.14 0.82 -14.76
N LEU A 144 6.46 -0.33 -14.84
CA LEU A 144 5.30 -0.64 -14.00
C LEU A 144 5.72 -0.76 -12.54
N GLN A 145 5.03 -0.01 -11.68
CA GLN A 145 5.23 0.01 -10.23
C GLN A 145 4.04 -0.60 -9.49
N SER A 146 2.82 -0.36 -9.98
CA SER A 146 1.59 -0.87 -9.37
C SER A 146 0.75 -1.62 -10.39
N LEU A 147 0.42 -2.87 -10.07
CA LEU A 147 -0.43 -3.74 -10.87
C LEU A 147 -1.61 -4.24 -10.03
N ASP A 148 -2.83 -3.90 -10.46
CA ASP A 148 -4.06 -4.36 -9.83
C ASP A 148 -4.82 -5.32 -10.73
N LEU A 149 -4.92 -6.58 -10.31
CA LEU A 149 -5.67 -7.65 -10.98
C LEU A 149 -6.82 -8.19 -10.12
N SER A 150 -7.15 -7.53 -9.00
CA SER A 150 -8.13 -8.04 -8.01
C SER A 150 -9.52 -8.31 -8.59
N LEU A 151 -9.89 -7.56 -9.63
CA LEU A 151 -11.19 -7.69 -10.31
C LEU A 151 -11.20 -8.72 -11.44
N VAL A 152 -10.04 -9.24 -11.88
CA VAL A 152 -9.95 -10.13 -13.05
C VAL A 152 -10.67 -11.45 -12.77
N GLY A 153 -11.62 -11.76 -13.66
CA GLY A 153 -12.45 -12.96 -13.61
C GLY A 153 -11.89 -14.15 -14.39
N ASP A 154 -11.04 -13.90 -15.39
CA ASP A 154 -10.53 -14.96 -16.26
C ASP A 154 -9.40 -15.74 -15.57
N SER A 155 -9.39 -17.05 -15.77
CA SER A 155 -8.33 -17.90 -15.26
C SER A 155 -7.07 -17.84 -16.15
N PHE A 156 -5.89 -17.93 -15.51
CA PHE A 156 -4.64 -18.06 -16.24
C PHE A 156 -3.57 -18.86 -15.48
N PRO A 157 -2.60 -19.45 -16.19
CA PRO A 157 -1.58 -20.31 -15.59
C PRO A 157 -0.66 -19.53 -14.64
N PHE A 158 -0.57 -19.98 -13.38
CA PHE A 158 0.17 -19.27 -12.32
C PHE A 158 1.67 -19.10 -12.65
N LEU A 159 2.32 -20.13 -13.18
CA LEU A 159 3.75 -20.06 -13.51
C LEU A 159 4.06 -19.12 -14.68
N GLU A 160 3.19 -19.08 -15.70
CA GLU A 160 3.35 -18.15 -16.82
C GLU A 160 3.15 -16.71 -16.38
N PHE A 161 2.18 -16.49 -15.48
CA PHE A 161 1.98 -15.21 -14.84
C PHE A 161 3.20 -14.77 -14.03
N LYS A 162 3.71 -15.62 -13.14
CA LYS A 162 4.91 -15.31 -12.33
C LYS A 162 6.11 -15.00 -13.24
N ARG A 163 6.28 -15.74 -14.34
CA ARG A 163 7.32 -15.50 -15.35
C ARG A 163 7.13 -14.18 -16.10
N ALA A 164 5.90 -13.79 -16.41
CA ALA A 164 5.63 -12.52 -17.06
C ALA A 164 5.97 -11.33 -16.16
N LEU A 165 5.82 -11.50 -14.84
CA LEU A 165 6.13 -10.45 -13.86
C LEU A 165 7.60 -10.40 -13.43
N SER A 166 8.33 -11.52 -13.43
CA SER A 166 9.68 -11.61 -12.84
C SER A 166 10.68 -10.56 -13.34
N HIS A 167 10.55 -10.10 -14.59
CA HIS A 167 11.40 -9.08 -15.20
C HIS A 167 11.00 -7.63 -14.87
N LEU A 168 9.87 -7.41 -14.19
CA LEU A 168 9.37 -6.08 -13.83
C LEU A 168 10.08 -5.54 -12.59
N THR A 169 11.34 -5.15 -12.77
CA THR A 169 12.25 -4.75 -11.66
C THR A 169 11.79 -3.53 -10.85
N LYS A 170 10.82 -2.76 -11.37
CA LYS A 170 10.23 -1.60 -10.69
C LYS A 170 8.90 -1.88 -10.00
N LEU A 171 8.35 -3.10 -10.11
CA LEU A 171 7.07 -3.44 -9.53
C LEU A 171 7.19 -3.51 -8.00
N THR A 172 6.47 -2.64 -7.31
CA THR A 172 6.45 -2.53 -5.85
C THR A 172 5.13 -3.01 -5.26
N THR A 173 4.03 -2.87 -5.99
CA THR A 173 2.68 -3.21 -5.53
C THR A 173 2.00 -4.16 -6.50
N LEU A 174 1.51 -5.28 -5.98
CA LEU A 174 0.77 -6.28 -6.73
C LEU A 174 -0.49 -6.68 -5.98
N ARG A 175 -1.65 -6.54 -6.64
CA ARG A 175 -2.90 -7.16 -6.18
C ARG A 175 -3.23 -8.32 -7.10
N LEU A 176 -3.21 -9.53 -6.55
CA LEU A 176 -3.47 -10.74 -7.33
C LEU A 176 -4.96 -10.85 -7.69
N PRO A 177 -5.28 -11.54 -8.80
CA PRO A 177 -6.65 -12.00 -9.00
C PRO A 177 -7.04 -12.98 -7.89
N ARG A 178 -8.34 -13.32 -7.85
CA ARG A 178 -8.81 -14.37 -6.94
C ARG A 178 -8.05 -15.67 -7.18
N THR A 179 -7.59 -16.33 -6.12
CA THR A 179 -6.78 -17.56 -6.19
C THR A 179 -7.34 -18.67 -7.06
N HIS A 180 -8.66 -18.85 -7.10
CA HIS A 180 -9.29 -19.87 -7.95
C HIS A 180 -9.16 -19.56 -9.45
N HIS A 181 -8.84 -18.31 -9.83
CA HIS A 181 -8.50 -17.96 -11.20
C HIS A 181 -7.03 -18.28 -11.53
N LEU A 182 -6.19 -18.60 -10.54
CA LEU A 182 -4.80 -18.99 -10.78
C LEU A 182 -4.71 -20.50 -10.97
N THR A 183 -4.51 -20.95 -12.20
CA THR A 183 -4.43 -22.38 -12.50
C THR A 183 -3.05 -22.93 -12.13
N PRO A 184 -2.95 -23.98 -11.29
CA PRO A 184 -1.66 -24.61 -10.99
C PRO A 184 -1.14 -25.32 -12.25
N PRO A 185 0.18 -25.56 -12.35
CA PRO A 185 0.74 -26.37 -13.43
C PRO A 185 0.16 -27.80 -13.40
N PRO A 186 0.11 -28.49 -14.55
CA PRO A 186 -0.46 -29.82 -14.65
C PRO A 186 0.32 -30.82 -13.78
N PRO A 187 -0.35 -31.86 -13.24
CA PRO A 187 0.23 -32.78 -12.24
C PRO A 187 1.41 -33.62 -12.76
N SER A 188 1.59 -33.72 -14.08
CA SER A 188 2.79 -34.31 -14.71
C SER A 188 4.04 -33.44 -14.57
N THR A 189 3.87 -32.17 -14.20
CA THR A 189 4.97 -31.26 -13.88
C THR A 189 5.30 -31.48 -12.42
N ALA A 190 6.25 -32.38 -12.12
CA ALA A 190 6.78 -32.48 -10.77
C ALA A 190 7.29 -31.09 -10.34
N PRO A 191 7.04 -30.64 -9.09
CA PRO A 191 7.70 -29.47 -8.53
C PRO A 191 9.19 -29.78 -8.41
N SER A 192 9.93 -29.62 -9.51
CA SER A 192 11.38 -29.58 -9.48
C SER A 192 11.80 -28.25 -8.90
N THR A 193 12.99 -28.19 -8.32
CA THR A 193 13.60 -26.96 -7.81
C THR A 193 13.60 -25.83 -8.84
N ALA A 194 13.52 -26.13 -10.15
CA ALA A 194 13.45 -25.15 -11.23
C ALA A 194 12.04 -24.54 -11.46
N THR A 195 10.94 -25.24 -11.16
CA THR A 195 9.57 -24.73 -11.41
C THR A 195 9.03 -23.90 -10.26
N SER A 196 9.44 -24.18 -9.03
CA SER A 196 9.21 -23.31 -7.86
C SER A 196 10.14 -22.09 -7.85
N ALA A 197 11.28 -22.15 -8.56
CA ALA A 197 12.31 -21.10 -8.58
C ALA A 197 12.03 -19.90 -9.48
N ILE A 198 10.89 -19.79 -10.17
CA ILE A 198 10.58 -18.54 -10.88
C ILE A 198 10.47 -17.44 -9.82
N PRO A 199 11.36 -16.44 -9.78
CA PRO A 199 11.38 -15.46 -8.71
C PRO A 199 10.24 -14.46 -8.91
N TRP A 200 9.72 -13.93 -7.80
CA TRP A 200 8.93 -12.72 -7.83
C TRP A 200 9.78 -11.52 -8.29
N PRO A 201 9.16 -10.42 -8.75
CA PRO A 201 9.88 -9.19 -9.01
C PRO A 201 10.69 -8.76 -7.78
N PRO A 202 11.97 -8.36 -7.95
CA PRO A 202 12.90 -8.19 -6.84
C PRO A 202 12.55 -7.03 -5.88
N ARG A 203 11.74 -6.07 -6.32
CA ARG A 203 11.31 -4.90 -5.53
C ARG A 203 9.86 -4.99 -5.05
N LEU A 204 9.23 -6.17 -5.15
CA LEU A 204 7.85 -6.34 -4.75
C LEU A 204 7.72 -6.26 -3.22
N GLN A 205 7.11 -5.16 -2.75
CA GLN A 205 7.00 -4.80 -1.34
C GLN A 205 5.59 -4.99 -0.80
N ASN A 206 4.57 -4.73 -1.61
CA ASN A 206 3.17 -4.78 -1.21
C ASN A 206 2.45 -5.85 -2.03
N LEU A 207 1.91 -6.86 -1.34
CA LEU A 207 1.15 -7.94 -1.93
C LEU A 207 -0.26 -7.98 -1.34
N GLN A 208 -1.27 -8.01 -2.19
CA GLN A 208 -2.64 -8.30 -1.79
C GLN A 208 -3.05 -9.66 -2.34
N LEU A 209 -3.53 -10.53 -1.45
CA LEU A 209 -4.07 -11.84 -1.77
C LEU A 209 -5.59 -11.80 -1.63
N THR A 210 -6.29 -12.48 -2.54
CA THR A 210 -7.76 -12.50 -2.57
C THR A 210 -8.26 -13.87 -2.96
N GLY A 211 -9.35 -14.33 -2.33
CA GLY A 211 -10.03 -15.56 -2.68
C GLY A 211 -9.74 -16.77 -1.77
N ASP A 212 -10.17 -17.94 -2.23
CA ASP A 212 -10.18 -19.19 -1.49
C ASP A 212 -8.96 -20.06 -1.85
N PHE A 213 -8.08 -20.30 -0.88
CA PHE A 213 -6.90 -21.16 -1.07
C PHE A 213 -7.21 -22.65 -0.86
N THR A 214 -8.34 -22.98 -0.23
CA THR A 214 -8.80 -24.37 -0.05
C THR A 214 -9.31 -24.97 -1.35
N ALA A 215 -9.93 -24.16 -2.21
CA ALA A 215 -10.38 -24.57 -3.54
C ALA A 215 -9.22 -24.97 -4.48
N ASN A 216 -7.98 -24.57 -4.18
CA ASN A 216 -6.82 -24.83 -5.03
C ASN A 216 -5.55 -25.08 -4.21
N PRO A 217 -5.48 -26.20 -3.47
CA PRO A 217 -4.38 -26.46 -2.55
C PRO A 217 -3.06 -26.76 -3.28
N ALA A 218 -3.13 -27.18 -4.54
CA ALA A 218 -1.95 -27.42 -5.37
C ALA A 218 -1.14 -26.14 -5.62
N LEU A 219 -1.79 -24.96 -5.64
CA LEU A 219 -1.13 -23.68 -5.85
C LEU A 219 -0.10 -23.38 -4.77
N ALA A 220 -0.38 -23.75 -3.51
CA ALA A 220 0.50 -23.52 -2.37
C ALA A 220 1.90 -24.13 -2.57
N ARG A 221 2.01 -25.25 -3.29
CA ARG A 221 3.30 -25.91 -3.58
C ARG A 221 4.19 -25.12 -4.54
N TYR A 222 3.61 -24.21 -5.32
CA TYR A 222 4.32 -23.38 -6.29
C TYR A 222 4.42 -21.93 -5.86
N PHE A 223 3.74 -21.59 -4.77
CA PHE A 223 3.79 -20.27 -4.18
C PHE A 223 5.04 -20.14 -3.33
N SER A 224 5.71 -19.00 -3.45
CA SER A 224 6.84 -18.62 -2.61
C SER A 224 6.62 -17.17 -2.21
N TRP A 225 7.10 -16.72 -1.05
CA TRP A 225 6.97 -15.32 -0.69
C TRP A 225 7.95 -14.43 -1.49
N PRO A 226 7.59 -13.18 -1.83
CA PRO A 226 8.54 -12.22 -2.40
C PRO A 226 9.62 -11.85 -1.37
N ALA A 227 10.89 -11.85 -1.77
CA ALA A 227 12.01 -11.62 -0.85
C ALA A 227 12.04 -10.21 -0.22
N ALA A 228 11.45 -9.21 -0.88
CA ALA A 228 11.38 -7.83 -0.42
C ALA A 228 10.01 -7.47 0.17
N LEU A 229 9.18 -8.46 0.52
CA LEU A 229 7.82 -8.22 1.01
C LEU A 229 7.84 -7.50 2.36
N THR A 230 7.21 -6.33 2.41
CA THR A 230 7.06 -5.51 3.62
C THR A 230 5.61 -5.35 4.06
N SER A 231 4.66 -5.46 3.14
CA SER A 231 3.23 -5.29 3.41
C SER A 231 2.41 -6.40 2.77
N LEU A 232 1.58 -7.06 3.56
CA LEU A 232 0.64 -8.08 3.12
C LEU A 232 -0.80 -7.64 3.45
N ILE A 233 -1.69 -7.77 2.46
CA ILE A 233 -3.12 -7.53 2.63
C ILE A 233 -3.87 -8.82 2.27
N LEU A 234 -4.66 -9.33 3.21
CA LEU A 234 -5.60 -10.43 2.98
C LEU A 234 -6.99 -9.84 2.79
N LYS A 235 -7.64 -10.12 1.66
CA LYS A 235 -8.96 -9.55 1.33
C LYS A 235 -9.87 -10.54 0.65
N ASP A 236 -11.16 -10.61 1.02
CA ASP A 236 -12.13 -11.60 0.53
C ASP A 236 -11.57 -13.05 0.54
N CYS A 237 -10.76 -13.39 1.54
CA CYS A 237 -10.22 -14.71 1.80
C CYS A 237 -11.22 -15.55 2.59
N LYS A 238 -11.41 -16.79 2.14
CA LYS A 238 -12.33 -17.77 2.75
C LYS A 238 -11.54 -18.88 3.43
N ASP A 239 -12.10 -19.41 4.51
CA ASP A 239 -11.69 -20.65 5.18
C ASP A 239 -10.21 -20.68 5.55
N LEU A 240 -9.76 -19.67 6.31
CA LEU A 240 -8.37 -19.48 6.73
C LEU A 240 -7.91 -20.40 7.87
N ASP A 241 -8.73 -21.33 8.39
CA ASP A 241 -8.31 -22.18 9.53
C ASP A 241 -7.30 -23.25 9.08
N ASP A 242 -7.70 -24.04 8.08
CA ASP A 242 -6.90 -25.14 7.50
C ASP A 242 -6.38 -24.80 6.10
N SER A 243 -6.37 -23.51 5.74
CA SER A 243 -5.96 -23.12 4.41
C SER A 243 -4.47 -23.37 4.19
N PRO A 244 -4.06 -23.83 3.00
CA PRO A 244 -2.65 -23.88 2.64
C PRO A 244 -1.94 -22.52 2.76
N LEU A 245 -2.66 -21.40 2.59
CA LEU A 245 -2.11 -20.06 2.84
C LEU A 245 -1.74 -19.90 4.31
N THR A 246 -2.56 -20.35 5.23
CA THR A 246 -2.34 -20.22 6.68
C THR A 246 -1.09 -20.97 7.08
N THR A 247 -0.92 -22.20 6.59
CA THR A 247 0.32 -22.96 6.76
C THR A 247 1.51 -22.20 6.15
N LEU A 248 1.37 -21.63 4.96
CA LEU A 248 2.43 -20.83 4.32
C LEU A 248 2.74 -19.51 5.06
N LEU A 249 1.76 -18.91 5.74
CA LEU A 249 1.97 -17.65 6.45
C LEU A 249 2.57 -17.88 7.84
N LEU A 250 2.09 -18.92 8.53
CA LEU A 250 2.45 -19.19 9.93
C LEU A 250 3.66 -20.12 10.09
N SER A 251 4.00 -20.93 9.07
CA SER A 251 5.03 -21.99 9.18
C SER A 251 6.11 -21.93 8.11
N ASP A 252 5.98 -21.12 7.07
CA ASP A 252 6.98 -21.05 6.01
C ASP A 252 8.20 -20.22 6.46
N PRO A 253 9.40 -20.82 6.55
CA PRO A 253 10.61 -20.10 6.92
C PRO A 253 11.07 -19.11 5.83
N THR A 254 10.52 -19.19 4.62
CA THR A 254 10.86 -18.32 3.49
C THR A 254 10.10 -17.00 3.49
N LEU A 255 9.01 -16.88 4.26
CA LEU A 255 8.53 -15.56 4.64
C LEU A 255 9.67 -14.98 5.49
N PRO A 256 10.39 -13.95 5.01
CA PRO A 256 11.44 -13.40 5.83
C PRO A 256 10.71 -12.75 7.00
N ALA A 257 10.63 -13.43 8.13
CA ALA A 257 10.02 -12.92 9.35
C ALA A 257 10.63 -11.55 9.73
N ALA A 258 11.84 -11.28 9.25
CA ALA A 258 12.54 -10.00 9.36
C ALA A 258 12.06 -8.86 8.41
N THR A 259 11.39 -9.14 7.28
CA THR A 259 11.02 -8.10 6.29
C THR A 259 9.57 -7.68 6.36
N LEU A 260 8.65 -8.58 6.71
CA LEU A 260 7.23 -8.24 6.78
C LEU A 260 7.02 -7.29 7.98
N ARG A 261 6.58 -6.06 7.69
CA ARG A 261 6.32 -5.02 8.71
C ARG A 261 4.85 -4.69 8.85
N ARG A 262 4.04 -4.95 7.83
CA ARG A 262 2.62 -4.58 7.83
C ARG A 262 1.75 -5.74 7.40
N LEU A 263 0.77 -6.08 8.24
CA LEU A 263 -0.27 -7.04 7.91
C LEU A 263 -1.63 -6.37 8.07
N LYS A 264 -2.44 -6.37 7.01
CA LYS A 264 -3.85 -5.96 7.06
C LYS A 264 -4.75 -7.13 6.65
N ILE A 265 -5.73 -7.41 7.49
CA ILE A 265 -6.75 -8.41 7.27
C ILE A 265 -8.07 -7.66 7.12
N ASP A 266 -8.59 -7.62 5.89
CA ASP A 266 -9.82 -6.90 5.55
C ASP A 266 -11.05 -7.60 6.20
N PRO A 267 -12.05 -6.83 6.70
CA PRO A 267 -13.27 -7.40 7.28
C PRO A 267 -14.07 -8.31 6.33
N SER A 268 -13.86 -8.20 5.01
CA SER A 268 -14.48 -9.14 4.05
C SER A 268 -14.03 -10.61 4.21
N ASN A 269 -12.99 -10.88 5.01
CA ASN A 269 -12.51 -12.23 5.25
C ASN A 269 -13.40 -12.98 6.24
N ARG A 270 -13.62 -14.27 6.01
CA ARG A 270 -14.18 -15.15 7.04
C ARG A 270 -13.04 -15.74 7.85
N LEU A 271 -12.79 -15.16 9.02
CA LEU A 271 -11.66 -15.50 9.87
C LEU A 271 -12.10 -16.37 11.05
N PRO A 272 -11.38 -17.46 11.34
CA PRO A 272 -11.48 -18.11 12.63
C PRO A 272 -10.61 -17.37 13.66
N LEU A 273 -11.04 -17.36 14.92
CA LEU A 273 -10.32 -16.75 16.05
C LEU A 273 -8.91 -17.35 16.19
N THR A 274 -8.80 -18.67 16.02
CA THR A 274 -7.54 -19.45 16.06
C THR A 274 -6.43 -18.89 15.18
N PHE A 275 -6.75 -18.32 14.02
CA PHE A 275 -5.77 -17.76 13.10
C PHE A 275 -5.17 -16.47 13.65
N VAL A 276 -6.02 -15.55 14.10
CA VAL A 276 -5.59 -14.24 14.63
C VAL A 276 -4.84 -14.40 15.94
N ASN A 277 -5.28 -15.32 16.80
CA ASN A 277 -4.65 -15.62 18.10
C ASN A 277 -3.23 -16.18 17.96
N ARG A 278 -2.84 -16.69 16.79
CA ARG A 278 -1.48 -17.17 16.51
C ARG A 278 -0.54 -16.11 15.95
N LEU A 279 -1.05 -14.94 15.55
CA LEU A 279 -0.23 -13.87 14.98
C LEU A 279 0.83 -13.32 15.96
N PRO A 280 0.54 -13.10 17.26
CA PRO A 280 1.56 -12.69 18.24
C PRO A 280 2.77 -13.62 18.31
N LEU A 281 2.54 -14.93 18.09
CA LEU A 281 3.58 -15.96 18.18
C LEU A 281 4.39 -16.09 16.89
N THR A 282 3.74 -15.87 15.74
CA THR A 282 4.31 -16.15 14.41
C THR A 282 4.88 -14.92 13.71
N LEU A 283 4.30 -13.73 13.94
CA LEU A 283 4.71 -12.46 13.32
C LEU A 283 5.00 -11.38 14.38
N PRO A 284 5.98 -11.61 15.28
CA PRO A 284 6.27 -10.68 16.38
C PRO A 284 6.93 -9.37 15.92
N ASP A 285 7.57 -9.35 14.75
CA ASP A 285 8.37 -8.22 14.25
C ASP A 285 7.58 -7.22 13.37
N LEU A 286 6.26 -7.34 13.32
CA LEU A 286 5.40 -6.38 12.61
C LEU A 286 5.50 -4.99 13.26
N ASP A 287 5.42 -3.95 12.45
CA ASP A 287 5.21 -2.58 12.92
C ASP A 287 3.72 -2.22 12.95
N TYR A 288 2.92 -2.81 12.06
CA TYR A 288 1.50 -2.49 11.88
C TYR A 288 0.67 -3.76 11.70
N LEU A 289 -0.38 -3.90 12.49
CA LEU A 289 -1.37 -4.96 12.40
C LEU A 289 -2.77 -4.36 12.34
N SER A 290 -3.54 -4.71 11.31
CA SER A 290 -4.94 -4.32 11.17
C SER A 290 -5.78 -5.59 11.02
N VAL A 291 -6.69 -5.81 11.95
CA VAL A 291 -7.56 -7.00 12.03
C VAL A 291 -9.00 -6.62 12.34
N PRO A 292 -9.99 -7.40 11.90
CA PRO A 292 -11.37 -7.20 12.32
C PRO A 292 -11.51 -7.40 13.83
N GLY A 293 -12.23 -6.48 14.51
CA GLY A 293 -12.34 -6.52 15.97
C GLY A 293 -13.07 -7.75 16.54
N ASP A 294 -14.00 -8.35 15.77
CA ASP A 294 -14.67 -9.62 16.13
C ASP A 294 -13.76 -10.85 15.95
N ALA A 295 -12.61 -10.70 15.30
CA ALA A 295 -11.65 -11.80 15.14
C ALA A 295 -10.63 -11.86 16.30
N VAL A 296 -10.74 -10.98 17.30
CA VAL A 296 -9.86 -10.89 18.47
C VAL A 296 -10.64 -11.28 19.72
N ASP A 297 -10.11 -12.24 20.48
CA ASP A 297 -10.66 -12.68 21.77
C ASP A 297 -9.64 -12.56 22.90
N PHE A 298 -10.02 -12.96 24.12
CA PHE A 298 -9.12 -12.98 25.28
C PHE A 298 -7.84 -13.79 25.06
N THR A 299 -7.88 -14.87 24.27
CA THR A 299 -6.72 -15.73 24.03
C THR A 299 -5.65 -15.06 23.16
N PHE A 300 -6.07 -14.11 22.30
CA PHE A 300 -5.12 -13.22 21.61
C PHE A 300 -4.25 -12.42 22.62
N PHE A 301 -4.86 -11.92 23.69
CA PHE A 301 -4.15 -11.15 24.71
C PHE A 301 -3.36 -12.05 25.67
N GLU A 302 -3.89 -13.22 26.03
CA GLU A 302 -3.13 -14.22 26.80
C GLU A 302 -1.85 -14.64 26.07
N THR A 303 -1.91 -14.88 24.75
CA THR A 303 -0.71 -15.24 23.98
C THR A 303 0.33 -14.11 23.91
N LEU A 304 -0.10 -12.84 23.94
CA LEU A 304 0.79 -11.68 24.05
C LEU A 304 1.48 -11.64 25.43
N ASP A 305 0.71 -11.88 26.50
CA ASP A 305 1.22 -11.88 27.87
C ASP A 305 2.16 -13.07 28.12
N GLU A 306 1.79 -14.27 27.67
CA GLU A 306 2.65 -15.47 27.71
C GLU A 306 3.97 -15.21 27.00
N ARG A 307 3.94 -14.58 25.82
CA ARG A 307 5.16 -14.21 25.09
C ARG A 307 6.00 -13.22 25.89
N ALA A 308 5.39 -12.16 26.43
CA ALA A 308 6.11 -11.16 27.22
C ALA A 308 6.76 -11.78 28.47
N GLN A 309 6.06 -12.69 29.15
CA GLN A 309 6.53 -13.31 30.39
C GLN A 309 7.55 -14.43 30.16
N LEU A 310 7.26 -15.35 29.24
CA LEU A 310 8.08 -16.54 28.99
C LEU A 310 9.28 -16.25 28.10
N LEU A 311 9.08 -15.48 27.02
CA LEU A 311 10.13 -15.19 26.04
C LEU A 311 10.88 -13.88 26.34
N ARG A 312 10.40 -13.07 27.31
CA ARG A 312 10.95 -11.74 27.65
C ARG A 312 11.17 -10.84 26.44
N GLN A 313 10.36 -11.04 25.39
CA GLN A 313 10.44 -10.33 24.13
C GLN A 313 9.05 -9.83 23.76
N PRO A 314 8.70 -8.57 24.11
CA PRO A 314 7.45 -7.97 23.67
C PRO A 314 7.41 -7.89 22.14
N VAL A 315 6.20 -7.83 21.58
CA VAL A 315 6.04 -7.65 20.13
C VAL A 315 6.51 -6.27 19.69
N ALA A 316 7.07 -6.16 18.48
CA ALA A 316 7.58 -4.90 17.93
C ALA A 316 6.49 -3.95 17.42
N TRP A 317 5.22 -4.35 17.57
CA TRP A 317 4.06 -3.68 17.00
C TRP A 317 3.97 -2.23 17.46
N ARG A 318 3.83 -1.30 16.52
CA ARG A 318 3.68 0.14 16.76
C ARG A 318 2.24 0.61 16.60
N THR A 319 1.51 0.00 15.68
CA THR A 319 0.11 0.33 15.40
C THR A 319 -0.74 -0.93 15.41
N LEU A 320 -1.81 -0.91 16.19
CA LEU A 320 -2.84 -1.95 16.22
C LEU A 320 -4.17 -1.33 15.78
N GLU A 321 -4.74 -1.82 14.69
CA GLU A 321 -6.08 -1.42 14.24
C GLU A 321 -7.08 -2.54 14.44
N LEU A 322 -8.19 -2.19 15.06
CA LEU A 322 -9.39 -3.01 15.22
C LEU A 322 -10.45 -2.49 14.25
N ASP A 323 -10.42 -3.02 13.03
CA ASP A 323 -11.31 -2.67 11.92
C ASP A 323 -12.74 -3.20 12.22
N ARG A 324 -13.67 -2.89 11.31
CA ARG A 324 -15.07 -3.32 11.39
C ARG A 324 -15.20 -4.85 11.53
N PRO A 325 -16.31 -5.34 12.11
CA PRO A 325 -16.56 -6.78 12.22
C PRO A 325 -16.58 -7.46 10.84
N CYS A 326 -16.21 -8.74 10.80
CA CYS A 326 -16.31 -9.58 9.60
C CYS A 326 -17.77 -9.86 9.21
N SER A 327 -18.66 -9.83 10.18
CA SER A 327 -20.07 -10.10 10.06
C SER A 327 -20.87 -8.80 9.92
N ASP A 328 -21.71 -8.69 8.88
CA ASP A 328 -22.70 -7.61 8.76
C ASP A 328 -23.87 -7.77 9.74
N ASP A 329 -23.95 -8.89 10.48
CA ASP A 329 -24.96 -9.11 11.50
C ASP A 329 -24.58 -8.35 12.78
N THR A 330 -25.21 -7.19 12.98
CA THR A 330 -25.06 -6.32 14.15
C THR A 330 -25.35 -7.03 15.47
N ALA A 331 -26.15 -8.11 15.48
CA ALA A 331 -26.43 -8.86 16.71
C ALA A 331 -25.31 -9.86 17.09
N ALA A 332 -24.51 -10.29 16.10
CA ALA A 332 -23.35 -11.18 16.29
C ALA A 332 -22.02 -10.41 16.42
N SER A 333 -22.02 -9.12 16.14
CA SER A 333 -20.83 -8.25 16.13
C SER A 333 -20.48 -7.76 17.54
N LEU A 334 -20.19 -8.70 18.44
CA LEU A 334 -19.70 -8.39 19.78
C LEU A 334 -18.18 -8.51 19.81
N MET A 335 -17.50 -7.53 20.41
CA MET A 335 -16.10 -7.72 20.79
C MET A 335 -16.01 -8.88 21.80
N TYR A 336 -15.14 -9.84 21.52
CA TYR A 336 -14.89 -10.97 22.43
C TYR A 336 -13.87 -10.62 23.53
N PHE A 337 -13.63 -9.33 23.77
CA PHE A 337 -12.76 -8.84 24.84
C PHE A 337 -13.32 -7.53 25.40
N THR A 338 -12.88 -7.14 26.59
CA THR A 338 -13.25 -5.86 27.22
C THR A 338 -12.16 -4.81 27.02
N PRO A 339 -12.49 -3.50 26.99
CA PRO A 339 -11.48 -2.43 26.95
C PRO A 339 -10.40 -2.59 28.03
N GLY A 340 -10.78 -3.01 29.24
CA GLY A 340 -9.81 -3.30 30.31
C GLY A 340 -8.81 -4.41 29.98
N THR A 341 -9.19 -5.39 29.16
CA THR A 341 -8.28 -6.45 28.66
C THR A 341 -7.25 -5.85 27.69
N LEU A 342 -7.69 -4.95 26.80
CA LEU A 342 -6.79 -4.23 25.91
C LEU A 342 -5.84 -3.31 26.69
N VAL A 343 -6.34 -2.62 27.72
CA VAL A 343 -5.51 -1.81 28.63
C VAL A 343 -4.45 -2.66 29.33
N HIS A 344 -4.83 -3.84 29.84
CA HIS A 344 -3.88 -4.80 30.42
C HIS A 344 -2.82 -5.25 29.41
N ALA A 345 -3.23 -5.63 28.21
CA ALA A 345 -2.33 -6.05 27.15
C ALA A 345 -1.40 -4.92 26.71
N LEU A 346 -1.89 -3.68 26.66
CA LEU A 346 -1.07 -2.49 26.44
C LEU A 346 0.04 -2.45 27.49
N GLN A 347 -0.27 -2.60 28.78
CA GLN A 347 0.71 -2.49 29.87
C GLN A 347 1.77 -3.60 29.86
N ASN A 348 1.41 -4.82 29.42
CA ASN A 348 2.25 -6.01 29.58
C ASN A 348 2.80 -6.58 28.26
N GLY A 349 1.94 -6.87 27.29
CA GLY A 349 2.30 -7.54 26.03
C GLY A 349 2.65 -6.61 24.85
N LEU A 350 2.03 -5.43 24.79
CA LEU A 350 2.08 -4.48 23.66
C LEU A 350 2.93 -3.24 24.01
N ALA A 351 4.12 -3.45 24.56
CA ALA A 351 4.97 -2.38 25.10
C ALA A 351 5.44 -1.32 24.08
N HIS A 352 5.39 -1.64 22.79
CA HIS A 352 5.84 -0.79 21.68
C HIS A 352 4.72 -0.08 20.91
N VAL A 353 3.45 -0.42 21.19
CA VAL A 353 2.29 0.18 20.52
C VAL A 353 2.19 1.66 20.91
N ARG A 354 2.10 2.52 19.89
CA ARG A 354 1.96 3.98 19.96
C ARG A 354 0.56 4.43 19.60
N ALA A 355 -0.05 3.77 18.61
CA ALA A 355 -1.34 4.14 18.09
C ALA A 355 -2.30 2.95 18.07
N VAL A 356 -3.54 3.19 18.47
CA VAL A 356 -4.63 2.21 18.39
C VAL A 356 -5.73 2.79 17.51
N GLY A 357 -5.99 2.16 16.36
CA GLY A 357 -7.10 2.52 15.49
C GLY A 357 -8.33 1.71 15.85
N ILE A 358 -9.47 2.34 16.06
CA ILE A 358 -10.73 1.66 16.39
C ILE A 358 -11.80 2.08 15.40
N SER A 359 -12.44 1.09 14.76
CA SER A 359 -13.56 1.36 13.87
C SER A 359 -14.74 1.99 14.63
N GLU A 360 -15.38 3.00 14.04
CA GLU A 360 -16.59 3.64 14.58
C GLU A 360 -17.72 2.65 14.88
N ALA A 361 -17.76 1.50 14.18
CA ALA A 361 -18.76 0.45 14.38
C ALA A 361 -18.76 -0.20 15.78
N TRP A 362 -17.72 -0.01 16.59
CA TRP A 362 -17.60 -0.63 17.91
C TRP A 362 -18.22 0.19 19.05
N GLU A 363 -18.70 1.41 18.77
CA GLU A 363 -19.43 2.28 19.71
C GLU A 363 -18.85 2.31 21.14
N LEU A 364 -17.51 2.33 21.28
CA LEU A 364 -16.86 2.44 22.59
C LEU A 364 -17.26 3.75 23.28
N LYS A 365 -17.44 3.69 24.59
CA LYS A 365 -17.76 4.88 25.38
C LYS A 365 -16.54 5.80 25.45
N GLY A 366 -16.78 7.11 25.53
CA GLY A 366 -15.71 8.11 25.66
C GLY A 366 -14.75 7.80 26.81
N GLU A 367 -15.27 7.42 27.98
CA GLU A 367 -14.45 7.04 29.14
C GLU A 367 -13.50 5.85 28.86
N GLU A 368 -13.91 4.88 28.05
CA GLU A 368 -13.10 3.70 27.70
C GLU A 368 -11.98 4.07 26.72
N VAL A 369 -12.28 4.96 25.77
CA VAL A 369 -11.30 5.49 24.82
C VAL A 369 -10.27 6.37 25.53
N ASP A 370 -10.73 7.22 26.44
CA ASP A 370 -9.88 8.08 27.27
C ASP A 370 -8.92 7.26 28.15
N GLU A 371 -9.38 6.11 28.68
CA GLU A 371 -8.54 5.19 29.45
C GLU A 371 -7.42 4.59 28.58
N ILE A 372 -7.75 4.13 27.37
CA ILE A 372 -6.77 3.59 26.41
C ILE A 372 -5.75 4.68 26.02
N ASP A 373 -6.22 5.88 25.69
CA ASP A 373 -5.37 7.01 25.30
C ASP A 373 -4.44 7.47 26.43
N ALA A 374 -4.95 7.56 27.67
CA ALA A 374 -4.16 7.89 28.85
C ALA A 374 -3.04 6.89 29.11
N VAL A 375 -3.29 5.59 28.88
CA VAL A 375 -2.27 4.54 29.04
C VAL A 375 -1.18 4.64 27.97
N LEU A 376 -1.54 4.97 26.73
CA LEU A 376 -0.57 5.22 25.64
C LEU A 376 0.29 6.44 25.98
N ARG A 377 -0.30 7.60 26.24
CA ARG A 377 0.42 8.85 26.54
C ARG A 377 1.32 8.75 27.77
N SER A 378 0.80 8.18 28.87
CA SER A 378 1.56 8.04 30.13
C SER A 378 2.80 7.16 29.98
N ARG A 379 2.77 6.17 29.08
CA ARG A 379 3.91 5.29 28.81
C ARG A 379 5.03 6.01 28.08
N PHE A 380 4.71 6.74 27.02
CA PHE A 380 5.72 7.44 26.23
C PHE A 380 6.29 8.65 26.97
N SER A 381 5.47 9.34 27.77
CA SER A 381 5.93 10.38 28.71
C SER A 381 6.96 9.84 29.72
N LYS A 382 6.74 8.64 30.28
CA LYS A 382 7.69 7.99 31.21
C LYS A 382 9.01 7.61 30.52
N LYS A 383 8.96 7.13 29.28
CA LYS A 383 10.16 6.82 28.48
C LYS A 383 10.98 8.07 28.15
N LYS A 384 10.35 9.19 27.76
CA LYS A 384 11.03 10.48 27.49
C LYS A 384 11.77 10.98 28.74
N LYS A 385 11.12 10.95 29.91
CA LYS A 385 11.74 11.32 31.20
C LYS A 385 12.92 10.42 31.60
N GLN A 386 12.84 9.11 31.37
CA GLN A 386 13.96 8.19 31.64
C GLN A 386 15.15 8.40 30.71
N GLN A 387 14.90 8.70 29.42
CA GLN A 387 15.97 9.00 28.46
C GLN A 387 16.67 10.32 28.77
N GLN A 388 15.93 11.36 29.16
CA GLN A 388 16.50 12.64 29.58
C GLN A 388 17.35 12.50 30.85
N GLN A 389 16.91 11.72 31.84
CA GLN A 389 17.71 11.44 33.04
C GLN A 389 18.99 10.64 32.75
N GLN A 390 18.95 9.68 31.80
CA GLN A 390 20.13 8.95 31.36
C GLN A 390 21.13 9.83 30.60
N GLN A 391 20.65 10.76 29.76
CA GLN A 391 21.53 11.72 29.08
C GLN A 391 22.18 12.69 30.09
N GLN A 392 21.42 13.20 31.07
CA GLN A 392 21.98 14.07 32.11
C GLN A 392 23.02 13.35 33.00
N GLN A 393 22.80 12.08 33.35
CA GLN A 393 23.79 11.29 34.09
C GLN A 393 25.05 10.99 33.26
N ASN A 394 24.92 10.72 31.96
CA ASN A 394 26.09 10.50 31.10
C ASN A 394 26.92 11.78 30.90
N SER A 395 26.28 12.96 30.88
CA SER A 395 26.95 14.26 30.83
C SER A 395 27.73 14.56 32.12
N GLN A 396 27.30 14.03 33.27
CA GLN A 396 28.00 14.20 34.55
C GLN A 396 29.19 13.26 34.78
N ILE A 397 29.30 12.15 34.02
CA ILE A 397 30.40 11.19 34.18
C ILE A 397 31.60 11.50 33.25
N GLY A 398 31.45 12.45 32.31
CA GLY A 398 32.47 12.80 31.32
C GLY A 398 33.53 13.83 31.75
N VAL A 399 33.50 14.38 32.97
CA VAL A 399 34.45 15.44 33.39
C VAL A 399 35.37 14.93 34.50
N GLY A 400 36.30 14.04 34.12
CA GLY A 400 37.36 13.55 34.99
C GLY A 400 38.70 13.57 34.25
N GLY A 401 39.26 14.75 34.02
CA GLY A 401 40.54 14.89 33.30
C GLY A 401 41.20 16.25 33.41
N ILE A 402 42.04 16.40 34.45
CA ILE A 402 43.25 17.26 34.56
C ILE A 402 43.05 18.80 34.60
N PRO A 403 43.58 19.50 35.63
CA PRO A 403 43.49 20.96 35.75
C PRO A 403 44.58 21.66 34.92
N SER A 404 44.24 22.82 34.37
CA SER A 404 45.19 23.78 33.78
C SER A 404 44.83 25.21 34.21
N PRO A 405 45.81 26.14 34.20
CA PRO A 405 46.00 27.18 35.22
C PRO A 405 45.22 28.48 34.92
N PRO A 406 45.19 29.45 35.86
CA PRO A 406 44.24 30.55 35.80
C PRO A 406 44.72 31.63 34.83
N THR A 407 43.80 32.14 34.03
CA THR A 407 43.97 33.42 33.33
C THR A 407 42.81 34.33 33.72
N SER A 408 43.19 35.52 34.14
CA SER A 408 42.39 36.59 34.71
C SER A 408 41.82 37.54 33.65
N VAL A 409 40.73 38.26 34.02
CA VAL A 409 40.27 39.56 33.47
C VAL A 409 39.53 39.43 32.12
N ASP A 410 38.33 39.98 31.81
CA ASP A 410 37.34 40.88 32.42
C ASP A 410 35.99 40.76 31.64
N GLU A 411 34.90 41.29 32.23
CA GLU A 411 33.68 41.88 31.62
C GLU A 411 32.69 40.95 30.87
N GLU A 412 31.52 40.68 31.47
CA GLU A 412 30.23 41.38 31.27
C GLU A 412 29.61 41.19 29.88
N GLU A 413 28.65 40.26 29.77
CA GLU A 413 27.31 40.56 29.24
C GLU A 413 26.38 39.37 29.50
N ALA A 414 25.30 39.64 30.24
CA ALA A 414 24.19 38.72 30.45
C ALA A 414 23.30 38.76 29.20
N VAL A 415 23.14 37.60 28.56
CA VAL A 415 22.11 37.38 27.54
C VAL A 415 21.24 36.26 28.09
N ASP A 416 20.03 36.64 28.51
CA ASP A 416 18.93 35.73 28.79
C ASP A 416 18.47 35.14 27.44
N ASP A 417 18.99 33.97 27.09
CA ASP A 417 18.44 33.12 26.03
C ASP A 417 17.37 32.22 26.67
N ASP A 418 16.13 32.73 26.69
CA ASP A 418 14.92 31.92 26.78
C ASP A 418 14.78 31.11 25.48
N ASP A 419 15.55 30.03 25.35
CA ASP A 419 15.33 28.98 24.35
C ASP A 419 14.19 28.08 24.83
N ASP A 420 12.96 28.56 24.64
CA ASP A 420 11.76 27.71 24.54
C ASP A 420 11.92 26.84 23.28
N ALA A 421 12.55 25.69 23.46
CA ALA A 421 12.56 24.63 22.46
C ALA A 421 11.15 24.06 22.33
N ASP A 422 10.41 24.59 21.35
CA ASP A 422 9.24 23.97 20.72
C ASP A 422 9.65 22.59 20.18
N ASP A 423 9.57 21.58 21.04
CA ASP A 423 9.89 20.16 20.77
C ASP A 423 8.59 19.33 20.75
N ASP A 424 7.52 19.92 20.19
CA ASP A 424 6.13 19.43 20.23
C ASP A 424 5.69 18.67 18.94
N ASP A 425 6.55 18.56 17.92
CA ASP A 425 6.17 17.96 16.63
C ASP A 425 6.23 16.41 16.58
N ASP A 426 6.67 15.73 17.65
CA ASP A 426 6.79 14.25 17.70
C ASP A 426 5.61 13.53 18.40
N ASP A 427 4.66 14.26 18.99
CA ASP A 427 3.56 13.70 19.79
C ASP A 427 2.26 13.45 19.00
N ASP A 428 2.18 13.88 17.73
CA ASP A 428 0.99 13.71 16.87
C ASP A 428 0.69 12.24 16.50
N ASP A 429 1.67 11.34 16.65
CA ASP A 429 1.55 9.92 16.29
C ASP A 429 1.14 9.00 17.46
N ILE A 430 0.87 9.55 18.65
CA ILE A 430 0.54 8.76 19.86
C ILE A 430 -0.90 8.99 20.29
N GLY A 431 -1.71 7.94 20.23
CA GLY A 431 -3.06 7.96 20.77
C GLY A 431 -4.04 7.01 20.10
N VAL A 432 -5.32 7.21 20.40
CA VAL A 432 -6.43 6.50 19.76
C VAL A 432 -6.99 7.33 18.59
N TYR A 433 -7.25 6.67 17.46
CA TYR A 433 -7.91 7.28 16.31
C TYR A 433 -9.05 6.41 15.79
N TYR A 434 -10.02 7.04 15.13
CA TYR A 434 -11.12 6.33 14.47
C TYR A 434 -10.79 6.04 13.00
N LEU A 435 -11.20 4.86 12.51
CA LEU A 435 -10.90 4.34 11.17
C LEU A 435 -11.88 4.75 10.07
#